data_AF-A0A183GSU4-F1
#
_entry.id   AF-A0A183GSU4-F1
#
_cell.length_a   1.000
_cell.length_b   1.000
_cell.length_c   1.000
_cell.angle_alpha   90.00
_cell.angle_beta   90.00
_cell.angle_gamma   90.00
#
_symmetry.space_group_name_H-M   'P 1'
#
loop_
_entity.id
_entity.type
_entity.pdbx_description
1 polymer ?
#
loop_
_entity_poly.entity_id
_entity_poly.type
_entity_poly.pdbx_seq_one_letter_code
_entity_poly.pdbx_strand_id
1 'polypeptide(L)'
;LRFIRSANSLDLPVSVFTFNNMSIMPDTTWDSADARQIRGTDGQLFPPMLEEGRDLEIFAGPMCRSIPMEFRGRSEFEGIAAFRYGFPSKMFDPSVPENRGFCNKNNTPTFYNASIQIPGCLPKGLLDISRCVPGAPRIYVSNSHFFSAHPEVQSSIKGMAVPNEYDDQTLVDVEPTSGVPIFAKRATQINVGMVHGNLELMPNFIMPVLWMNETAAFDSDTRSQLSGLTSIKHIVYVVGVSFLTVGLLMLFAVIVAVVLQTVLKVGNLI
;
A
#
# COMPACT_ATOMS: atom_id res chain seq x y z
N LEU A 1 -11.08 -9.90 12.12
CA LEU A 1 -9.79 -9.17 12.24
C LEU A 1 -9.64 -8.73 13.68
N ARG A 2 -8.49 -8.95 14.33
CA ARG A 2 -8.20 -8.36 15.63
C ARG A 2 -7.09 -7.33 15.46
N PHE A 3 -7.44 -6.07 15.70
CA PHE A 3 -6.50 -4.96 15.73
C PHE A 3 -6.04 -4.75 17.17
N ILE A 4 -4.76 -4.42 17.38
CA ILE A 4 -4.26 -3.95 18.67
C ILE A 4 -3.74 -2.53 18.45
N ARG A 5 -4.27 -1.57 19.21
CA ARG A 5 -3.57 -0.32 19.48
C ARG A 5 -2.38 -0.65 20.37
N SER A 6 -1.16 -0.52 19.88
CA SER A 6 0.01 -0.58 20.76
C SER A 6 -0.09 0.55 21.79
N ALA A 7 -0.23 0.20 23.07
CA ALA A 7 -0.23 1.18 24.15
C ALA A 7 1.18 1.69 24.49
N ASN A 8 2.24 1.05 23.95
CA ASN A 8 3.63 1.24 24.38
C ASN A 8 4.58 1.70 23.26
N SER A 9 4.10 1.93 22.04
CA SER A 9 4.92 2.47 20.95
C SER A 9 4.09 3.35 20.03
N LEU A 10 4.46 4.63 19.90
CA LEU A 10 3.89 5.57 18.94
C LEU A 10 4.06 5.13 17.47
N ASP A 11 4.91 4.13 17.20
CA ASP A 11 5.30 3.73 15.85
C ASP A 11 4.29 2.83 15.11
N LEU A 12 3.37 2.15 15.79
CA LEU A 12 2.45 1.19 15.13
C LEU A 12 1.05 1.14 15.79
N PRO A 13 0.23 2.19 15.66
CA PRO A 13 -1.14 2.16 16.17
C PRO A 13 -2.10 1.32 15.32
N VAL A 14 -1.72 0.93 14.09
CA VAL A 14 -2.59 0.21 13.14
C VAL A 14 -1.78 -0.86 12.41
N SER A 15 -1.82 -2.11 12.86
CA SER A 15 -1.31 -3.25 12.10
C SER A 15 -2.18 -4.47 12.32
N VAL A 16 -2.26 -5.36 11.32
CA VAL A 16 -2.99 -6.62 11.46
C VAL A 16 -2.12 -7.60 12.23
N PHE A 17 -2.51 -7.93 13.46
CA PHE A 17 -1.78 -8.92 14.27
C PHE A 17 -2.29 -10.34 14.03
N THR A 18 -3.61 -10.51 13.88
CA THR A 18 -4.20 -11.80 13.52
C THR A 18 -5.31 -11.68 12.48
N PHE A 19 -5.34 -12.66 11.60
CA PHE A 19 -6.41 -12.91 10.64
C PHE A 19 -7.03 -14.27 10.95
N ASN A 20 -8.34 -14.31 11.21
CA ASN A 20 -9.05 -15.53 11.61
C ASN A 20 -8.37 -16.30 12.75
N ASN A 21 -7.94 -15.60 13.81
CA ASN A 21 -7.19 -16.12 14.97
C ASN A 21 -5.80 -16.70 14.64
N MET A 22 -5.26 -16.45 13.46
CA MET A 22 -3.91 -16.86 13.07
C MET A 22 -2.99 -15.64 13.02
N SER A 23 -1.79 -15.74 13.61
CA SER A 23 -0.73 -14.73 13.50
C SER A 23 0.19 -14.94 12.29
N ILE A 24 0.13 -16.12 11.69
CA ILE A 24 0.84 -16.52 10.47
C ILE A 24 -0.13 -17.37 9.65
N MET A 25 -0.11 -17.23 8.32
CA MET A 25 -0.90 -18.11 7.46
C MET A 25 -0.41 -19.57 7.59
N PRO A 26 -1.31 -20.56 7.46
CA PRO A 26 -0.91 -21.96 7.49
C PRO A 26 -0.06 -22.31 6.27
N ASP A 27 0.75 -23.36 6.39
CA ASP A 27 1.54 -23.93 5.30
C ASP A 27 0.68 -24.41 4.12
N THR A 28 -0.58 -24.71 4.39
CA THR A 28 -1.60 -25.01 3.37
C THR A 28 -1.97 -23.81 2.51
N THR A 29 -1.68 -22.56 2.92
CA THR A 29 -2.01 -21.36 2.13
C THR A 29 -0.89 -20.95 1.18
N TRP A 30 0.35 -20.87 1.66
CA TRP A 30 1.53 -20.46 0.87
C TRP A 30 2.75 -21.32 1.18
N ASP A 31 3.62 -21.54 0.18
CA ASP A 31 4.69 -22.55 0.24
C ASP A 31 5.90 -22.09 1.08
N SER A 32 6.10 -20.78 1.25
CA SER A 32 7.24 -20.24 2.02
C SER A 32 6.82 -19.64 3.37
N ALA A 33 7.75 -19.60 4.33
CA ALA A 33 7.48 -18.97 5.62
C ALA A 33 7.29 -17.45 5.52
N ASP A 34 8.00 -16.77 4.61
CA ASP A 34 7.86 -15.31 4.40
C ASP A 34 6.52 -14.95 3.77
N ALA A 35 6.08 -15.70 2.75
CA ALA A 35 4.77 -15.50 2.11
C ALA A 35 3.59 -15.65 3.07
N ARG A 36 3.78 -16.34 4.19
CA ARG A 36 2.75 -16.57 5.22
C ARG A 36 2.71 -15.49 6.29
N GLN A 37 3.68 -14.58 6.33
CA GLN A 37 3.71 -13.50 7.31
C GLN A 37 2.53 -12.55 7.11
N ILE A 38 1.89 -12.17 8.21
CA ILE A 38 0.88 -11.12 8.27
C ILE A 38 1.60 -9.84 8.67
N ARG A 39 1.69 -8.88 7.75
CA ARG A 39 2.42 -7.63 7.92
C ARG A 39 1.57 -6.47 7.42
N GLY A 40 1.87 -5.28 7.96
CA GLY A 40 1.20 -4.06 7.56
C GLY A 40 -0.20 -3.87 8.14
N THR A 41 -0.94 -2.93 7.56
CA THR A 41 -2.30 -2.59 7.98
C THR A 41 -3.33 -3.34 7.13
N ASP A 42 -4.62 -3.16 7.36
CA ASP A 42 -5.67 -3.69 6.46
C ASP A 42 -5.92 -2.78 5.24
N GLY A 43 -5.14 -1.71 5.09
CA GLY A 43 -5.24 -0.72 4.02
C GLY A 43 -6.25 0.39 4.27
N GLN A 44 -7.01 0.38 5.37
CA GLN A 44 -7.98 1.44 5.69
C GLN A 44 -7.33 2.66 6.36
N LEU A 45 -6.27 2.42 7.13
CA LEU A 45 -5.48 3.43 7.81
C LEU A 45 -4.01 3.00 7.83
N PHE A 46 -3.11 3.97 7.85
CA PHE A 46 -1.67 3.78 7.96
C PHE A 46 -1.14 4.50 9.22
N PRO A 47 0.08 4.18 9.69
CA PRO A 47 0.71 4.94 10.76
C PRO A 47 0.79 6.44 10.42
N PRO A 48 0.62 7.34 11.41
CA PRO A 48 0.78 8.77 11.17
C PRO A 48 2.24 9.13 10.91
N MET A 49 2.48 10.35 10.42
CA MET A 49 3.82 10.90 10.19
C MET A 49 4.64 10.07 9.19
N LEU A 50 4.05 9.77 8.03
CA LEU A 50 4.71 9.06 6.95
C LEU A 50 5.96 9.82 6.47
N GLU A 51 7.00 9.04 6.21
CA GLU A 51 8.25 9.51 5.62
C GLU A 51 8.19 9.39 4.09
N GLU A 52 8.62 10.45 3.39
CA GLU A 52 8.66 10.44 1.93
C GLU A 52 9.63 9.37 1.40
N GLY A 53 9.25 8.66 0.34
CA GLY A 53 10.08 7.61 -0.26
C GLY A 53 10.06 6.26 0.46
N ARG A 54 9.35 6.14 1.58
CA ARG A 54 9.18 4.86 2.29
C ARG A 54 7.95 4.13 1.80
N ASP A 55 8.14 2.87 1.40
CA ASP A 55 7.07 1.96 1.03
C ASP A 55 6.19 1.61 2.24
N LEU A 56 4.93 1.27 1.96
CA LEU A 56 3.98 0.79 2.94
C LEU A 56 3.72 -0.71 2.73
N GLU A 57 3.08 -1.35 3.70
CA GLU A 57 2.65 -2.74 3.56
C GLU A 57 1.20 -2.87 4.03
N ILE A 58 0.43 -3.68 3.31
CA ILE A 58 -0.95 -4.04 3.69
C ILE A 58 -1.11 -5.55 3.71
N PHE A 59 -1.99 -6.05 4.55
CA PHE A 59 -2.47 -7.41 4.53
C PHE A 59 -3.80 -7.49 3.79
N ALA A 60 -3.79 -8.03 2.57
CA ALA A 60 -5.02 -8.25 1.80
C ALA A 60 -5.66 -9.58 2.18
N GLY A 61 -6.62 -9.52 3.12
CA GLY A 61 -7.39 -10.68 3.57
C GLY A 61 -7.97 -11.56 2.46
N PRO A 62 -8.61 -11.00 1.40
CA PRO A 62 -9.13 -11.80 0.27
C PRO A 62 -8.07 -12.54 -0.54
N MET A 63 -6.80 -12.12 -0.43
CA MET A 63 -5.67 -12.80 -1.05
C MET A 63 -4.82 -13.55 -0.02
N CYS A 64 -5.21 -13.59 1.27
CA CYS A 64 -4.45 -14.20 2.37
C CYS A 64 -2.94 -13.88 2.37
N ARG A 65 -2.52 -12.69 1.94
CA ARG A 65 -1.10 -12.33 1.86
C ARG A 65 -0.86 -10.86 2.19
N SER A 66 0.35 -10.58 2.65
CA SER A 66 0.88 -9.23 2.77
C SER A 66 1.42 -8.75 1.41
N ILE A 67 1.25 -7.46 1.15
CA ILE A 67 1.51 -6.82 -0.13
C ILE A 67 2.24 -5.50 0.12
N PRO A 68 3.43 -5.31 -0.46
CA PRO A 68 4.10 -4.02 -0.43
C PRO A 68 3.38 -3.02 -1.35
N MET A 69 3.33 -1.78 -0.91
CA MET A 69 2.80 -0.61 -1.59
C MET A 69 3.97 0.33 -1.87
N GLU A 70 4.37 0.42 -3.13
CA GLU A 70 5.53 1.20 -3.57
C GLU A 70 5.19 2.68 -3.59
N PHE A 71 6.04 3.52 -2.99
CA PHE A 71 5.91 4.97 -3.09
C PHE A 71 6.12 5.43 -4.54
N ARG A 72 5.16 6.19 -5.06
CA ARG A 72 5.17 6.71 -6.44
C ARG A 72 5.52 8.19 -6.53
N GLY A 73 5.36 8.94 -5.44
CA GLY A 73 5.66 10.36 -5.41
C GLY A 73 4.68 11.16 -4.54
N ARG A 74 4.93 12.48 -4.47
CA ARG A 74 3.98 13.43 -3.92
C ARG A 74 2.77 13.55 -4.85
N SER A 75 1.59 13.63 -4.26
CA SER A 75 0.32 13.86 -4.95
C SER A 75 -0.49 14.90 -4.20
N GLU A 76 -1.59 15.32 -4.80
CA GLU A 76 -2.58 16.18 -4.18
C GLU A 76 -3.96 15.67 -4.59
N PHE A 77 -4.88 15.63 -3.63
CA PHE A 77 -6.29 15.36 -3.90
C PHE A 77 -7.14 16.49 -3.34
N GLU A 78 -7.74 17.27 -4.25
CA GLU A 78 -8.63 18.39 -3.94
C GLU A 78 -8.07 19.35 -2.87
N GLY A 79 -6.82 19.76 -3.01
CA GLY A 79 -6.14 20.71 -2.12
C GLY A 79 -5.50 20.10 -0.87
N ILE A 80 -5.60 18.78 -0.65
CA ILE A 80 -4.84 18.09 0.41
C ILE A 80 -3.61 17.41 -0.17
N ALA A 81 -2.44 17.76 0.35
CA ALA A 81 -1.18 17.11 0.01
C ALA A 81 -1.16 15.65 0.48
N ALA A 82 -0.69 14.76 -0.39
CA ALA A 82 -0.64 13.33 -0.16
C ALA A 82 0.64 12.70 -0.68
N PHE A 83 0.89 11.48 -0.24
CA PHE A 83 1.84 10.56 -0.85
C PHE A 83 1.06 9.51 -1.63
N ARG A 84 1.42 9.33 -2.90
CA ARG A 84 0.84 8.30 -3.76
C ARG A 84 1.59 7.01 -3.62
N TYR A 85 0.84 5.93 -3.42
CA TYR A 85 1.34 4.57 -3.40
C TYR A 85 0.62 3.72 -4.43
N GLY A 86 1.26 2.66 -4.91
CA GLY A 86 0.62 1.67 -5.77
C GLY A 86 1.31 0.32 -5.68
N PHE A 87 0.67 -0.73 -6.19
CA PHE A 87 1.31 -2.04 -6.20
C PHE A 87 2.52 -2.05 -7.15
N PRO A 88 3.62 -2.77 -6.81
CA PRO A 88 4.72 -3.01 -7.73
C PRO A 88 4.26 -3.82 -8.95
N SER A 89 4.73 -3.47 -10.15
CA SER A 89 4.42 -4.22 -11.38
C SER A 89 4.88 -5.68 -11.35
N LYS A 90 5.89 -5.98 -10.52
CA LYS A 90 6.44 -7.32 -10.28
C LYS A 90 5.76 -8.10 -9.16
N MET A 91 4.68 -7.60 -8.57
CA MET A 91 3.99 -8.21 -7.41
C MET A 91 3.52 -9.66 -7.66
N PHE A 92 3.15 -9.97 -8.90
CA PHE A 92 2.72 -11.32 -9.33
C PHE A 92 3.72 -11.94 -10.32
N ASP A 93 4.99 -11.57 -10.25
CA ASP A 93 6.03 -12.10 -11.12
C ASP A 93 6.80 -13.23 -10.42
N PRO A 94 6.68 -14.51 -10.84
CA PRO A 94 7.39 -15.63 -10.21
C PRO A 94 8.90 -15.67 -10.52
N SER A 95 9.39 -14.80 -11.40
CA SER A 95 10.84 -14.63 -11.65
C SER A 95 11.54 -13.96 -10.46
N VAL A 96 10.79 -13.20 -9.65
CA VAL A 96 11.22 -12.63 -8.37
C VAL A 96 11.24 -13.74 -7.31
N PRO A 97 12.39 -14.05 -6.68
CA PRO A 97 12.52 -15.18 -5.75
C PRO A 97 11.51 -15.17 -4.59
N GLU A 98 11.23 -14.00 -4.04
CA GLU A 98 10.29 -13.80 -2.94
C GLU A 98 8.86 -14.21 -3.33
N ASN A 99 8.49 -14.02 -4.59
CA ASN A 99 7.16 -14.35 -5.07
C ASN A 99 6.93 -15.85 -5.28
N ARG A 100 7.99 -16.65 -5.37
CA ARG A 100 7.86 -18.12 -5.52
C ARG A 100 7.21 -18.77 -4.31
N GLY A 101 7.21 -18.08 -3.17
CA GLY A 101 6.48 -18.50 -1.98
C GLY A 101 4.95 -18.48 -2.15
N PHE A 102 4.43 -17.70 -3.09
CA PHE A 102 2.99 -17.62 -3.39
C PHE A 102 2.55 -18.58 -4.51
N CYS A 103 3.48 -19.37 -5.05
CA CYS A 103 3.14 -20.44 -5.98
C CYS A 103 2.55 -21.64 -5.25
N ASN A 104 1.94 -22.55 -6.01
CA ASN A 104 1.51 -23.86 -5.54
C ASN A 104 2.22 -24.92 -6.36
N LYS A 105 3.43 -25.29 -5.94
CA LYS A 105 4.36 -26.08 -6.75
C LYS A 105 3.80 -27.41 -7.22
N ASN A 106 2.96 -28.04 -6.40
CA ASN A 106 2.47 -29.38 -6.64
C ASN A 106 1.19 -29.41 -7.47
N ASN A 107 0.35 -28.37 -7.36
CA ASN A 107 -1.01 -28.44 -7.86
C ASN A 107 -1.37 -27.33 -8.86
N THR A 108 -0.49 -26.40 -9.22
CA THR A 108 -0.80 -25.37 -10.23
C THR A 108 -0.88 -25.99 -11.63
N PRO A 109 -2.03 -25.93 -12.33
CA PRO A 109 -2.14 -26.45 -13.70
C PRO A 109 -1.30 -25.64 -14.69
N THR A 110 -0.84 -26.30 -15.75
CA THR A 110 -0.15 -25.65 -16.86
C THR A 110 -1.17 -25.10 -17.86
N PHE A 111 -1.15 -23.78 -18.07
CA PHE A 111 -2.00 -23.04 -19.01
C PHE A 111 -1.20 -22.54 -20.22
N TYR A 112 0.08 -22.22 -20.01
CA TYR A 112 0.98 -21.70 -21.04
C TYR A 112 2.20 -22.60 -21.21
N ASN A 113 2.99 -22.37 -22.26
CA ASN A 113 4.23 -23.10 -22.48
C ASN A 113 5.27 -22.81 -21.37
N ALA A 114 6.32 -23.63 -21.30
CA ALA A 114 7.35 -23.55 -20.28
C ALA A 114 8.21 -22.27 -20.33
N SER A 115 8.20 -21.54 -21.45
CA SER A 115 8.91 -20.26 -21.58
C SER A 115 8.16 -19.11 -20.89
N ILE A 116 6.84 -19.24 -20.72
CA ILE A 116 5.96 -18.22 -20.13
C ILE A 116 5.59 -18.59 -18.69
N GLN A 117 5.29 -19.87 -18.45
CA GLN A 117 4.84 -20.39 -17.16
C GLN A 117 5.85 -21.41 -16.64
N ILE A 118 6.54 -21.06 -15.55
CA ILE A 118 7.41 -22.00 -14.87
C ILE A 118 6.57 -23.09 -14.17
N PRO A 119 7.04 -24.35 -14.11
CA PRO A 119 6.32 -25.42 -13.44
C PRO A 119 5.94 -25.05 -12.00
N GLY A 120 4.67 -25.24 -11.66
CA GLY A 120 4.17 -25.01 -10.31
C GLY A 120 3.81 -23.56 -9.95
N CYS A 121 3.93 -22.61 -10.89
CA CYS A 121 3.48 -21.22 -10.72
C CYS A 121 2.59 -20.79 -11.89
N LEU A 122 1.79 -19.74 -11.70
CA LEU A 122 1.13 -19.02 -12.80
C LEU A 122 2.13 -18.04 -13.45
N PRO A 123 1.94 -17.64 -14.73
CA PRO A 123 2.80 -16.66 -15.36
C PRO A 123 2.64 -15.27 -14.73
N LYS A 124 3.59 -14.37 -15.03
CA LYS A 124 3.59 -13.00 -14.51
C LYS A 124 2.23 -12.33 -14.66
N GLY A 125 1.73 -11.74 -13.57
CA GLY A 125 0.49 -10.96 -13.54
C GLY A 125 -0.73 -11.72 -13.01
N LEU A 126 -0.58 -13.00 -12.67
CA LEU A 126 -1.63 -13.84 -12.14
C LEU A 126 -1.23 -14.44 -10.79
N LEU A 127 -2.18 -14.51 -9.86
CA LEU A 127 -2.01 -15.13 -8.55
C LEU A 127 -3.07 -16.21 -8.33
N ASP A 128 -2.64 -17.41 -7.93
CA ASP A 128 -3.54 -18.48 -7.53
C ASP A 128 -4.00 -18.27 -6.08
N ILE A 129 -5.27 -17.90 -5.88
CA ILE A 129 -5.86 -17.73 -4.55
C ILE A 129 -6.74 -18.92 -4.14
N SER A 130 -6.71 -20.03 -4.87
CA SER A 130 -7.61 -21.16 -4.63
C SER A 130 -7.39 -21.86 -3.27
N ARG A 131 -6.24 -21.64 -2.62
CA ARG A 131 -5.95 -22.14 -1.25
C ARG A 131 -6.45 -21.18 -0.17
N CYS A 132 -6.60 -19.89 -0.51
CA CYS A 132 -7.15 -18.86 0.37
C CYS A 132 -8.68 -18.80 0.31
N VAL A 133 -9.22 -18.94 -0.91
CA VAL A 133 -10.66 -19.03 -1.20
C VAL A 133 -10.90 -20.39 -1.85
N PRO A 134 -11.10 -21.45 -1.03
CA PRO A 134 -11.34 -22.79 -1.55
C PRO A 134 -12.58 -22.84 -2.42
N GLY A 135 -12.43 -23.40 -3.62
CA GLY A 135 -13.52 -23.53 -4.58
C GLY A 135 -13.13 -24.36 -5.79
N ALA A 136 -14.15 -24.86 -6.48
CA ALA A 136 -14.05 -25.46 -7.80
C ALA A 136 -15.09 -24.78 -8.70
N PRO A 137 -14.69 -24.10 -9.79
CA PRO A 137 -13.35 -24.05 -10.37
C PRO A 137 -12.37 -23.16 -9.58
N ARG A 138 -11.07 -23.27 -9.89
CA ARG A 138 -10.03 -22.48 -9.21
C ARG A 138 -10.11 -21.01 -9.60
N ILE A 139 -9.93 -20.14 -8.60
CA ILE A 139 -10.01 -18.69 -8.75
C ILE A 139 -8.61 -18.10 -8.75
N TYR A 140 -8.33 -17.28 -9.77
CA TYR A 140 -7.08 -16.55 -9.94
C TYR A 140 -7.33 -15.04 -9.97
N VAL A 141 -6.43 -14.27 -9.39
CA VAL A 141 -6.53 -12.80 -9.36
C VAL A 141 -5.46 -12.19 -10.25
N SER A 142 -5.81 -11.10 -10.93
CA SER A 142 -4.88 -10.22 -11.65
C SER A 142 -5.26 -8.76 -11.45
N ASN A 143 -4.45 -7.84 -11.97
CA ASN A 143 -4.95 -6.48 -12.22
C ASN A 143 -6.01 -6.52 -13.35
N SER A 144 -6.83 -5.48 -13.42
CA SER A 144 -7.83 -5.28 -14.48
C SER A 144 -7.18 -5.36 -15.87
N HIS A 145 -7.88 -6.00 -16.80
CA HIS A 145 -7.43 -6.22 -18.18
C HIS A 145 -6.04 -6.88 -18.30
N PHE A 146 -5.62 -7.64 -17.29
CA PHE A 146 -4.27 -8.21 -17.17
C PHE A 146 -3.13 -7.16 -17.18
N PHE A 147 -3.39 -5.96 -16.67
CA PHE A 147 -2.37 -4.93 -16.54
C PHE A 147 -1.13 -5.42 -15.76
N SER A 148 0.06 -5.10 -16.27
CA SER A 148 1.36 -5.61 -15.79
C SER A 148 1.60 -7.13 -15.91
N ALA A 149 0.72 -7.88 -16.60
CA ALA A 149 0.95 -9.30 -16.87
C ALA A 149 1.93 -9.53 -18.04
N HIS A 150 2.36 -10.78 -18.22
CA HIS A 150 3.13 -11.20 -19.39
C HIS A 150 2.35 -10.90 -20.69
N PRO A 151 2.99 -10.45 -21.80
CA PRO A 151 2.29 -10.09 -23.05
C PRO A 151 1.32 -11.18 -23.56
N GLU A 152 1.74 -12.44 -23.53
CA GLU A 152 0.89 -13.59 -23.92
C GLU A 152 -0.38 -13.74 -23.06
N VAL A 153 -0.33 -13.33 -21.79
CA VAL A 153 -1.51 -13.30 -20.91
C VAL A 153 -2.43 -12.15 -21.30
N GLN A 154 -1.87 -10.98 -21.62
CA GLN A 154 -2.64 -9.81 -22.05
C GLN A 154 -3.37 -10.06 -23.38
N SER A 155 -2.72 -10.78 -24.32
CA SER A 155 -3.31 -11.13 -25.62
C SER A 155 -4.11 -12.44 -25.62
N SER A 156 -4.28 -13.10 -24.48
CA SER A 156 -4.92 -14.42 -24.40
C SER A 156 -6.41 -14.42 -24.75
N ILE A 157 -7.10 -13.28 -24.58
CA ILE A 157 -8.54 -13.15 -24.79
C ILE A 157 -8.85 -12.03 -25.78
N LYS A 158 -9.50 -12.39 -26.88
CA LYS A 158 -9.99 -11.42 -27.87
C LYS A 158 -11.16 -10.63 -27.29
N GLY A 159 -11.12 -9.31 -27.45
CA GLY A 159 -12.20 -8.41 -27.02
C GLY A 159 -11.98 -7.76 -25.65
N MET A 160 -10.89 -8.09 -24.95
CA MET A 160 -10.45 -7.34 -23.78
C MET A 160 -9.89 -5.98 -24.19
N ALA A 161 -10.13 -4.94 -23.39
CA ALA A 161 -9.51 -3.64 -23.58
C ALA A 161 -7.99 -3.73 -23.43
N VAL A 162 -7.26 -2.87 -24.15
CA VAL A 162 -5.80 -2.78 -24.00
C VAL A 162 -5.49 -2.21 -22.61
N PRO A 163 -4.71 -2.90 -21.77
CA PRO A 163 -4.47 -2.46 -20.41
C PRO A 163 -3.67 -1.17 -20.38
N ASN A 164 -4.05 -0.25 -19.50
CA ASN A 164 -3.35 1.04 -19.36
C ASN A 164 -3.27 1.49 -17.89
N GLU A 165 -2.27 2.32 -17.58
CA GLU A 165 -2.04 2.78 -16.21
C GLU A 165 -3.22 3.59 -15.65
N TYR A 166 -3.87 4.40 -16.50
CA TYR A 166 -4.94 5.27 -16.04
C TYR A 166 -6.16 4.48 -15.56
N ASP A 167 -6.56 3.42 -16.28
CA ASP A 167 -7.76 2.63 -15.96
C ASP A 167 -7.48 1.46 -15.03
N ASP A 168 -6.33 0.79 -15.18
CA ASP A 168 -6.10 -0.55 -14.59
C ASP A 168 -5.10 -0.58 -13.43
N GLN A 169 -4.50 0.55 -13.10
CA GLN A 169 -3.64 0.65 -11.94
C GLN A 169 -4.44 0.74 -10.64
N THR A 170 -3.95 0.04 -9.60
CA THR A 170 -4.36 0.27 -8.22
C THR A 170 -3.44 1.29 -7.57
N LEU A 171 -4.00 2.35 -7.02
CA LEU A 171 -3.29 3.43 -6.36
C LEU A 171 -4.05 3.94 -5.12
N VAL A 172 -3.31 4.50 -4.16
CA VAL A 172 -3.86 5.15 -2.98
C VAL A 172 -3.05 6.41 -2.69
N ASP A 173 -3.74 7.51 -2.43
CA ASP A 173 -3.17 8.76 -1.95
C ASP A 173 -3.43 8.85 -0.45
N VAL A 174 -2.35 8.94 0.34
CA VAL A 174 -2.39 8.96 1.81
C VAL A 174 -1.89 10.29 2.31
N GLU A 175 -2.65 10.96 3.19
CA GLU A 175 -2.21 12.20 3.82
C GLU A 175 -1.07 11.89 4.83
N PRO A 176 0.13 12.49 4.70
CA PRO A 176 1.31 12.02 5.41
C PRO A 176 1.26 12.22 6.92
N THR A 177 0.61 13.28 7.40
CA THR A 177 0.59 13.61 8.83
C THR A 177 -0.28 12.64 9.62
N SER A 178 -1.46 12.33 9.11
CA SER A 178 -2.47 11.49 9.75
C SER A 178 -2.39 10.01 9.36
N GLY A 179 -1.81 9.68 8.20
CA GLY A 179 -1.79 8.31 7.67
C GLY A 179 -3.15 7.86 7.08
N VAL A 180 -4.06 8.81 6.81
CA VAL A 180 -5.41 8.52 6.31
C VAL A 180 -5.42 8.50 4.78
N PRO A 181 -5.93 7.44 4.13
CA PRO A 181 -6.18 7.43 2.69
C PRO A 181 -7.25 8.44 2.32
N ILE A 182 -6.92 9.45 1.51
CA ILE A 182 -7.85 10.50 1.06
C ILE A 182 -8.48 10.21 -0.30
N PHE A 183 -7.77 9.41 -1.10
CA PHE A 183 -8.24 8.87 -2.37
C PHE A 183 -7.68 7.47 -2.54
N ALA A 184 -8.51 6.52 -2.97
CA ALA A 184 -8.09 5.17 -3.29
C ALA A 184 -8.81 4.72 -4.56
N LYS A 185 -8.05 4.08 -5.43
CA LYS A 185 -8.56 3.39 -6.61
C LYS A 185 -7.98 1.99 -6.62
N ARG A 186 -8.83 0.98 -6.60
CA ARG A 186 -8.47 -0.42 -6.68
C ARG A 186 -9.05 -1.04 -7.93
N ALA A 187 -8.18 -1.39 -8.86
CA ALA A 187 -8.49 -2.10 -10.08
C ALA A 187 -8.05 -3.57 -9.93
N THR A 188 -9.00 -4.50 -9.92
CA THR A 188 -8.73 -5.93 -9.72
C THR A 188 -9.62 -6.78 -10.62
N GLN A 189 -9.10 -7.90 -11.10
CA GLN A 189 -9.83 -8.85 -11.93
C GLN A 189 -9.84 -10.25 -11.33
N ILE A 190 -11.01 -10.87 -11.39
CA ILE A 190 -11.25 -12.26 -11.00
C ILE A 190 -11.27 -13.10 -12.27
N ASN A 191 -10.45 -14.13 -12.27
CA ASN A 191 -10.29 -15.07 -13.35
C ASN A 191 -10.55 -16.50 -12.85
N VAL A 192 -10.97 -17.38 -13.75
CA VAL A 192 -11.23 -18.79 -13.46
C VAL A 192 -10.34 -19.66 -14.32
N GLY A 193 -9.62 -20.58 -13.69
CA GLY A 193 -8.81 -21.58 -14.39
C GLY A 193 -9.66 -22.74 -14.88
N MET A 194 -9.81 -22.87 -16.20
CA MET A 194 -10.49 -23.98 -16.86
C MET A 194 -9.46 -25.02 -17.24
N VAL A 195 -9.58 -26.22 -16.65
CA VAL A 195 -8.74 -27.38 -16.97
C VAL A 195 -9.55 -28.35 -17.81
N HIS A 196 -8.98 -28.85 -18.90
CA HIS A 196 -9.68 -29.65 -19.89
C HIS A 196 -10.30 -30.93 -19.32
N GLY A 197 -9.71 -31.52 -18.28
CA GLY A 197 -10.20 -32.77 -17.69
C GLY A 197 -10.37 -33.84 -18.79
N ASN A 198 -11.58 -34.38 -18.90
CA ASN A 198 -11.95 -35.38 -19.93
C ASN A 198 -12.36 -34.76 -21.28
N LEU A 199 -12.44 -33.44 -21.38
CA LEU A 199 -12.72 -32.72 -22.64
C LEU A 199 -11.41 -32.48 -23.38
N GLU A 200 -10.82 -33.53 -23.95
CA GLU A 200 -9.51 -33.49 -24.63
C GLU A 200 -9.41 -32.43 -25.74
N LEU A 201 -10.53 -32.03 -26.33
CA LEU A 201 -10.61 -31.04 -27.40
C LEU A 201 -10.52 -29.58 -26.91
N MET A 202 -10.60 -29.32 -25.61
CA MET A 202 -10.48 -27.98 -25.04
C MET A 202 -9.09 -27.80 -24.44
N PRO A 203 -8.32 -26.76 -24.80
CA PRO A 203 -7.08 -26.47 -24.10
C PRO A 203 -7.36 -25.94 -22.68
N ASN A 204 -6.39 -26.06 -21.78
CA ASN A 204 -6.43 -25.34 -20.51
C ASN A 204 -6.37 -23.84 -20.80
N PHE A 205 -7.24 -23.05 -20.18
CA PHE A 205 -7.20 -21.60 -20.32
C PHE A 205 -7.66 -20.88 -19.05
N ILE A 206 -7.28 -19.62 -18.92
CA ILE A 206 -7.69 -18.75 -17.82
C ILE A 206 -8.75 -17.80 -18.37
N MET A 207 -9.97 -17.94 -17.88
CA MET A 207 -11.11 -17.12 -18.30
C MET A 207 -11.26 -15.91 -17.36
N PRO A 208 -11.14 -14.67 -17.85
CA PRO A 208 -11.52 -13.50 -17.07
C PRO A 208 -13.05 -13.50 -16.91
N VAL A 209 -13.52 -13.39 -15.67
CA VAL A 209 -14.97 -13.43 -15.36
C VAL A 209 -15.51 -12.03 -15.16
N LEU A 210 -14.84 -11.26 -14.31
CA LEU A 210 -15.20 -9.87 -14.03
C LEU A 210 -13.97 -9.09 -13.57
N TRP A 211 -13.97 -7.80 -13.86
CA TRP A 211 -13.07 -6.84 -13.26
C TRP A 211 -13.89 -5.80 -12.49
N MET A 212 -13.27 -5.22 -11.47
CA MET A 212 -13.86 -4.21 -10.61
C MET A 212 -12.89 -3.04 -10.51
N ASN A 213 -13.45 -1.84 -10.58
CA ASN A 213 -12.75 -0.60 -10.28
C ASN A 213 -13.48 0.04 -9.08
N GLU A 214 -12.93 -0.18 -7.90
CA GLU A 214 -13.45 0.35 -6.65
C GLU A 214 -12.73 1.66 -6.33
N THR A 215 -13.48 2.75 -6.23
CA THR A 215 -12.95 4.07 -5.90
C THR A 215 -13.54 4.56 -4.60
N ALA A 216 -12.69 5.06 -3.70
CA ALA A 216 -13.08 5.77 -2.50
C ALA A 216 -12.40 7.14 -2.50
N ALA A 217 -13.16 8.19 -2.22
CA ALA A 217 -12.66 9.56 -2.22
C ALA A 217 -13.31 10.34 -1.09
N PHE A 218 -12.55 11.24 -0.47
CA PHE A 218 -13.06 12.12 0.57
C PHE A 218 -14.01 13.16 -0.03
N ASP A 219 -15.23 13.24 0.52
CA ASP A 219 -16.16 14.31 0.23
C ASP A 219 -15.67 15.66 0.80
N SER A 220 -16.31 16.75 0.39
CA SER A 220 -15.91 18.11 0.77
C SER A 220 -15.93 18.34 2.28
N ASP A 221 -16.91 17.77 2.99
CA ASP A 221 -17.10 18.02 4.41
C ASP A 221 -16.03 17.29 5.22
N THR A 222 -15.82 16.00 4.95
CA THR A 222 -14.76 15.20 5.58
C THR A 222 -13.38 15.81 5.30
N ARG A 223 -13.16 16.30 4.08
CA ARG A 223 -11.91 16.97 3.70
C ARG A 223 -11.68 18.26 4.47
N SER A 224 -12.72 19.07 4.67
CA SER A 224 -12.62 20.30 5.46
C SER A 224 -12.23 20.02 6.92
N GLN A 225 -12.75 18.92 7.49
CA GLN A 225 -12.38 18.48 8.84
C GLN A 225 -10.91 18.05 8.90
N LEU A 226 -10.45 17.24 7.93
CA LEU A 226 -9.05 16.82 7.85
C LEU A 226 -8.11 18.03 7.66
N SER A 227 -8.45 18.95 6.77
CA SER A 227 -7.68 20.18 6.54
C SER A 227 -7.56 21.04 7.81
N GLY A 228 -8.63 21.11 8.61
CA GLY A 228 -8.58 21.78 9.92
C GLY A 228 -7.57 21.12 10.86
N LEU A 229 -7.58 19.79 10.96
CA LEU A 229 -6.67 19.02 11.80
C LEU A 229 -5.21 19.13 11.36
N THR A 230 -4.93 19.02 10.06
CA THR A 230 -3.56 19.12 9.53
C THR A 230 -3.00 20.54 9.66
N SER A 231 -3.85 21.56 9.53
CA SER A 231 -3.46 22.97 9.68
C SER A 231 -3.07 23.33 11.11
N ILE A 232 -3.70 22.71 12.13
CA ILE A 232 -3.39 22.98 13.55
C ILE A 232 -1.91 22.75 13.85
N LYS A 233 -1.30 21.69 13.30
CA LYS A 233 0.12 21.40 13.48
C LYS A 233 1.00 22.55 12.98
N HIS A 234 0.70 23.06 11.78
CA HIS A 234 1.41 24.20 11.21
C HIS A 234 1.22 25.48 12.03
N ILE A 235 -0.01 25.77 12.46
CA ILE A 235 -0.33 26.94 13.28
C ILE A 235 0.43 26.89 14.61
N VAL A 236 0.37 25.76 15.33
CA VAL A 236 1.07 25.59 16.61
C VAL A 236 2.58 25.73 16.44
N TYR A 237 3.15 25.15 15.38
CA TYR A 237 4.59 25.29 15.09
C TYR A 237 4.99 26.75 14.85
N VAL A 238 4.27 27.46 13.96
CA VAL A 238 4.57 28.86 13.63
C VAL A 238 4.42 29.76 14.85
N VAL A 239 3.34 29.60 15.63
CA VAL A 239 3.10 30.36 16.85
C VAL A 239 4.20 30.07 17.89
N GLY A 240 4.57 28.80 18.08
CA GLY A 240 5.63 28.40 19.00
C GLY A 240 6.99 29.00 18.65
N VAL A 241 7.40 28.92 17.38
CA VAL A 241 8.65 29.53 16.88
C VAL A 241 8.61 31.05 17.02
N SER A 242 7.47 31.67 16.76
CA SER A 242 7.29 33.12 16.92
C SER A 242 7.46 33.55 18.38
N PHE A 243 6.87 32.84 19.34
CA PHE A 243 7.05 33.15 20.77
C PHE A 243 8.49 32.94 21.24
N LEU A 244 9.15 31.87 20.81
CA LEU A 244 10.56 31.61 21.13
C LEU A 244 11.48 32.70 20.60
N THR A 245 11.29 33.11 19.34
CA THR A 245 12.11 34.17 18.72
C THR A 245 11.92 35.52 19.41
N VAL A 246 10.67 35.90 19.73
CA VAL A 246 10.38 37.13 20.50
C VAL A 246 11.01 37.07 21.90
N GLY A 247 10.91 35.93 22.59
CA GLY A 247 11.53 35.73 23.90
C GLY A 247 13.05 35.88 23.88
N LEU A 248 13.72 35.28 22.88
CA LEU A 248 15.17 35.39 22.70
C LEU A 248 15.61 36.83 22.37
N LEU A 249 14.85 37.55 21.55
CA LEU A 249 15.13 38.96 21.23
C LEU A 249 14.99 39.86 22.46
N MET A 250 13.96 39.65 23.28
CA MET A 250 13.80 40.39 24.54
C MET A 250 14.94 40.09 25.53
N LEU A 251 15.33 38.82 25.67
CA LEU A 251 16.47 38.43 26.51
C LEU A 251 17.77 39.08 26.04
N PHE A 252 18.02 39.07 24.73
CA PHE A 252 19.19 39.74 24.14
C PHE A 252 19.19 41.24 24.42
N ALA A 253 18.04 41.92 24.25
CA ALA A 253 17.91 43.34 24.55
C ALA A 253 18.19 43.67 26.02
N VAL A 254 17.71 42.82 26.96
CA VAL A 254 18.00 42.98 28.39
C VAL A 254 19.48 42.83 28.68
N ILE A 255 20.14 41.82 28.11
CA ILE A 255 21.59 41.61 28.27
C ILE A 255 22.37 42.83 27.75
N VAL A 256 22.04 43.32 26.56
CA VAL A 256 22.67 44.52 25.99
C VAL A 256 22.48 45.73 26.89
N ALA A 257 21.26 45.95 27.41
CA ALA A 257 20.98 47.05 28.33
C ALA A 257 21.80 46.95 29.62
N VAL A 258 21.91 45.75 30.21
CA VAL A 258 22.71 45.50 31.42
C VAL A 258 24.21 45.76 31.17
N VAL A 259 24.74 45.27 30.05
CA VAL A 259 26.15 45.48 29.65
C VAL A 259 26.43 46.97 29.42
N LEU A 260 25.56 47.67 28.68
CA LEU A 260 25.70 49.12 28.47
C LEU A 260 25.69 49.88 29.79
N GLN A 261 24.79 49.54 30.72
CA GLN A 261 24.75 50.17 32.04
C GLN A 261 26.01 49.90 32.87
N THR A 262 26.58 48.68 32.79
CA THR A 262 27.81 48.35 33.52
C THR A 262 29.02 49.08 32.94
N VAL A 263 29.16 49.13 31.60
CA VAL A 263 30.24 49.86 30.92
C VAL A 263 30.16 51.36 31.22
N LEU A 264 28.97 51.97 31.13
CA LEU A 264 28.78 53.39 31.44
C LEU A 264 29.10 53.73 32.90
N LYS A 265 28.73 52.85 33.84
CA LYS A 265 29.07 53.05 35.27
C LYS A 265 30.57 52.98 35.51
N VAL A 266 31.28 52.03 34.89
CA VAL A 266 32.75 51.90 35.03
C VAL A 266 33.46 53.09 34.38
N GLY A 267 32.99 53.58 33.23
CA GLY A 267 33.57 54.75 32.56
C GLY A 267 33.39 56.08 33.32
N ASN A 268 32.35 56.21 34.16
CA ASN A 268 32.16 57.37 35.04
C ASN A 268 32.97 57.29 36.36
N LEU A 269 33.65 56.18 36.63
CA LEU A 269 34.46 55.94 37.83
C LEU A 269 35.97 56.04 37.57
N ILE A 270 36.37 56.34 36.33
CA ILE A 270 37.74 56.62 35.87
C ILE A 270 37.83 58.11 35.55
#